data_AF-A0AA45Z327-F1
#
_entry.id   AF-A0AA45Z327-F1
#
_cell.length_a   1.000
_cell.length_b   1.000
_cell.length_c   1.000
_cell.angle_alpha   90.00
_cell.angle_beta   90.00
_cell.angle_gamma   90.00
#
_symmetry.space_group_name_H-M   'P 1'
#
loop_
_entity.id
_entity.type
_entity.pdbx_description
1 polymer ?
#
loop_
_entity_poly.entity_id
_entity_poly.type
_entity_poly.pdbx_seq_one_letter_code
_entity_poly.pdbx_strand_id
1 'polypeptide(L)'
;MRYCARCGSEYQDSVVDCTDCPNHPPLVSAEEMHERGLPLPHELDQRRFVRAGVADDPVTAQVFVDVLDEHRIPLIVRPGRSGVVDELTTGNLLPWWELLVPDTEQVRAALLLEEEKLQTRVYGDEAGRAAEEEELEDERARQASADNSAPPAY
;
A
#
# COMPACT_ATOMS: atom_id res chain seq x y z
N MET A 1 17.29 18.17 20.71
CA MET A 1 17.72 16.78 20.50
C MET A 1 19.23 16.73 20.55
N ARG A 2 19.80 15.60 20.97
CA ARG A 2 21.26 15.34 20.96
C ARG A 2 21.61 14.16 20.07
N TYR A 3 22.87 14.10 19.63
CA TYR A 3 23.31 13.16 18.61
C TYR A 3 24.58 12.44 19.03
N CYS A 4 24.71 11.17 18.67
CA CYS A 4 25.96 10.44 18.85
C CYS A 4 26.89 10.68 17.66
N ALA A 5 28.04 11.33 17.89
CA ALA A 5 29.05 11.56 16.85
C ALA A 5 29.72 10.28 16.30
N ARG A 6 29.42 9.11 16.86
CA ARG A 6 29.97 7.82 16.43
C ARG A 6 29.01 7.00 15.57
N CYS A 7 27.76 6.85 15.99
CA CYS A 7 26.76 6.05 15.25
C CYS A 7 25.71 6.89 14.53
N GLY A 8 25.66 8.20 14.76
CA GLY A 8 24.68 9.10 14.17
C GLY A 8 23.30 9.07 14.82
N SER A 9 23.03 8.18 15.78
CA SER A 9 21.71 8.09 16.44
C SER A 9 21.28 9.40 17.10
N GLU A 10 19.98 9.71 16.99
CA GLU A 10 19.32 10.85 17.62
C GLU A 10 18.67 10.46 18.94
N TYR A 11 18.80 11.32 19.95
CA TYR A 11 18.26 11.14 21.28
C TYR A 11 17.55 12.40 21.78
N GLN A 12 16.67 12.21 22.77
CA GLN A 12 16.09 13.32 23.53
C GLN A 12 17.17 14.08 24.30
N ASP A 13 16.95 15.38 24.53
CA ASP A 13 17.92 16.26 25.20
C ASP A 13 18.25 15.86 26.65
N SER A 14 17.37 15.09 27.28
CA SER A 14 17.57 14.55 28.63
C SER A 14 18.64 13.45 28.69
N VAL A 15 18.99 12.84 27.56
CA VAL A 15 20.01 11.78 27.47
C VAL A 15 21.38 12.43 27.31
N VAL A 16 22.36 11.94 28.06
CA VAL A 16 23.73 12.50 28.06
C VAL A 16 24.70 11.62 27.27
N ASP A 17 24.56 10.30 27.36
CA ASP A 17 25.47 9.33 26.76
C ASP A 17 24.73 8.40 25.78
N CYS A 18 25.42 8.00 24.72
CA CYS A 18 24.90 7.07 23.72
C CYS A 18 24.75 5.66 24.29
N THR A 19 23.55 5.08 24.25
CA THR A 19 23.29 3.71 24.73
C THR A 19 23.69 2.64 23.71
N ASP A 20 23.76 3.00 22.43
CA ASP A 20 23.90 2.04 21.33
C ASP A 20 25.36 1.80 20.93
N CYS A 21 26.28 2.65 21.40
CA CYS A 21 27.71 2.54 21.15
C CYS A 21 28.45 1.91 22.32
N PRO A 22 29.45 1.03 22.05
CA PRO A 22 30.39 0.60 23.08
C PRO A 22 31.09 1.81 23.73
N ASN A 23 31.25 1.76 25.05
CA ASN A 23 31.83 2.82 25.89
C ASN A 23 30.99 4.08 26.08
N HIS A 24 29.72 4.07 25.64
CA HIS A 24 28.75 5.13 25.91
C HIS A 24 29.30 6.55 25.71
N PRO A 25 29.74 6.89 24.47
CA PRO A 25 30.29 8.21 24.21
C PRO A 25 29.27 9.31 24.50
N PRO A 26 29.72 10.49 24.94
CA PRO A 26 28.84 11.62 25.21
C PRO A 26 28.14 12.08 23.92
N LEU A 27 26.88 12.45 24.06
CA LEU A 27 26.08 13.00 22.98
C LEU A 27 26.39 14.49 22.78
N VAL A 28 26.41 14.91 21.53
CA VAL A 28 26.75 16.26 21.08
C VAL A 28 25.52 16.99 20.53
N SER A 29 25.61 18.30 20.36
CA SER A 29 24.53 19.09 19.73
C SER A 29 24.52 18.93 18.21
N ALA A 30 23.47 19.44 17.56
CA ALA A 30 23.41 19.49 16.10
C ALA A 30 24.51 20.38 15.51
N GLU A 31 24.81 21.52 16.15
CA GLU A 31 25.89 22.42 15.72
C GLU A 31 27.24 21.72 15.75
N GLU A 32 27.52 20.96 16.81
CA GLU A 32 28.79 20.24 16.93
C GLU A 32 28.91 19.08 15.92
N MET A 33 27.81 18.40 15.57
CA MET A 33 27.79 17.45 14.45
C MET A 33 28.16 18.16 13.13
N HIS A 34 27.55 19.32 12.86
CA HIS A 34 27.78 20.09 11.65
C HIS A 34 29.23 20.61 11.56
N GLU A 35 29.79 21.13 12.65
CA GLU A 35 31.19 21.56 12.74
C GLU A 35 32.17 20.42 12.46
N ARG A 36 31.80 19.18 12.82
CA ARG A 36 32.57 17.97 12.54
C ARG A 36 32.33 17.40 11.13
N GLY A 37 31.47 18.03 10.33
CA GLY A 37 31.08 17.55 9.00
C GLY A 37 30.32 16.22 9.04
N LEU A 38 29.68 15.90 10.17
CA LEU A 38 28.86 14.71 10.32
C LEU A 38 27.41 15.06 9.98
N PRO A 39 26.77 14.38 9.01
CA PRO A 39 25.39 14.65 8.66
C PRO A 39 24.44 14.23 9.80
N LEU A 40 23.38 14.99 9.98
CA LEU A 40 22.30 14.62 10.90
C LEU A 40 21.43 13.51 10.28
N PRO A 41 20.75 12.68 11.09
CA PRO A 41 19.91 11.59 10.57
C PRO A 41 18.87 12.03 9.53
N HIS A 42 18.24 13.17 9.75
CA HIS A 42 17.25 13.73 8.82
C HIS A 42 17.86 14.34 7.54
N GLU A 43 19.18 14.53 7.51
CA GLU A 43 19.92 14.99 6.32
C GLU A 43 20.38 13.82 5.44
N LEU A 44 20.49 12.62 6.02
CA LEU A 44 20.94 11.40 5.35
C LEU A 44 19.88 10.81 4.41
N ASP A 45 18.62 10.78 4.82
CA ASP A 45 17.52 10.27 4.00
C ASP A 45 16.57 11.39 3.58
N GLN A 46 16.82 11.94 2.39
CA GLN A 46 15.97 12.96 1.76
C GLN A 46 14.92 12.36 0.83
N ARG A 47 14.76 11.03 0.82
CA ARG A 47 13.80 10.38 -0.09
C ARG A 47 12.40 10.80 0.29
N ARG A 48 11.70 11.40 -0.67
CA ARG A 48 10.31 11.80 -0.51
C ARG A 48 9.44 10.69 -1.03
N PHE A 49 8.61 10.14 -0.15
CA PHE A 49 7.59 9.18 -0.54
C PHE A 49 6.33 9.95 -0.96
N VAL A 50 5.92 9.74 -2.21
CA VAL A 50 4.77 10.39 -2.83
C VAL A 50 3.76 9.34 -3.28
N ARG A 51 2.50 9.74 -3.38
CA ARG A 51 1.42 8.82 -3.75
C ARG A 51 1.51 8.42 -5.21
N ALA A 52 1.63 7.12 -5.46
CA ALA A 52 1.53 6.50 -6.79
C ALA A 52 0.12 5.98 -7.08
N GLY A 53 -0.63 5.57 -6.04
CA GLY A 53 -1.97 5.03 -6.22
C GLY A 53 -2.80 5.00 -4.94
N VAL A 54 -4.07 4.63 -5.12
CA VAL A 54 -5.05 4.37 -4.05
C VAL A 54 -5.77 3.07 -4.36
N ALA A 55 -6.03 2.29 -3.32
CA ALA A 55 -6.91 1.12 -3.33
C ALA A 55 -8.08 1.32 -2.36
N ASP A 56 -9.27 0.87 -2.72
CA ASP A 56 -10.49 1.11 -1.92
C ASP A 56 -10.66 0.06 -0.80
N ASP A 57 -9.96 -1.06 -0.90
CA ASP A 57 -10.07 -2.19 0.02
C ASP A 57 -8.68 -2.84 0.25
N PRO A 58 -8.50 -3.58 1.36
CA PRO A 58 -7.20 -4.16 1.70
C PRO A 58 -6.75 -5.28 0.75
N VAL A 59 -7.68 -5.95 0.05
CA VAL A 59 -7.33 -7.02 -0.89
C VAL A 59 -6.70 -6.41 -2.14
N THR A 60 -7.35 -5.41 -2.73
CA THR A 60 -6.79 -4.65 -3.85
C THR A 60 -5.47 -3.98 -3.47
N ALA A 61 -5.37 -3.45 -2.24
CA ALA A 61 -4.12 -2.88 -1.74
C ALA A 61 -2.99 -3.92 -1.73
N GLN A 62 -3.25 -5.15 -1.29
CA GLN A 62 -2.26 -6.22 -1.28
C GLN A 62 -1.82 -6.61 -2.71
N VAL A 63 -2.76 -6.71 -3.66
CA VAL A 63 -2.42 -6.99 -5.07
C VAL A 63 -1.46 -5.92 -5.60
N PHE A 64 -1.73 -4.64 -5.33
CA PHE A 64 -0.85 -3.55 -5.74
C PHE A 64 0.51 -3.58 -5.03
N VAL A 65 0.58 -4.02 -3.77
CA VAL A 65 1.85 -4.26 -3.08
C VAL A 65 2.66 -5.31 -3.80
N ASP A 66 2.04 -6.44 -4.15
CA ASP A 66 2.72 -7.57 -4.79
C ASP A 66 3.28 -7.16 -6.17
N VAL A 67 2.50 -6.41 -6.97
CA VAL A 67 2.96 -5.85 -8.26
C VAL A 67 4.18 -4.96 -8.08
N LEU A 68 4.15 -4.02 -7.13
CA LEU A 68 5.28 -3.10 -6.92
C LEU A 68 6.51 -3.83 -6.35
N ASP A 69 6.32 -4.84 -5.51
CA ASP A 69 7.41 -5.66 -4.95
C ASP A 69 8.08 -6.53 -6.03
N GLU A 70 7.31 -7.14 -6.93
CA GLU A 70 7.84 -7.89 -8.07
C GLU A 70 8.77 -7.02 -8.94
N HIS A 71 8.41 -5.74 -9.09
CA HIS A 71 9.19 -4.74 -9.80
C HIS A 71 10.28 -4.06 -8.96
N ARG A 72 10.46 -4.49 -7.70
CA ARG A 72 11.42 -3.98 -6.71
C ARG A 72 11.31 -2.48 -6.45
N ILE A 73 10.08 -1.96 -6.44
CA ILE A 73 9.81 -0.56 -6.14
C ILE A 73 9.58 -0.44 -4.62
N PRO A 74 10.42 0.32 -3.87
CA PRO A 74 10.18 0.55 -2.45
C PRO A 74 8.83 1.22 -2.23
N LEU A 75 8.09 0.76 -1.23
CA LEU A 75 6.74 1.25 -0.99
C LEU A 75 6.41 1.39 0.49
N ILE A 76 5.53 2.34 0.80
CA ILE A 76 4.89 2.51 2.11
C ILE A 76 3.39 2.46 1.87
N VAL A 77 2.72 1.55 2.56
CA VAL A 77 1.28 1.43 2.54
C VAL A 77 0.71 2.03 3.82
N ARG A 78 -0.31 2.87 3.70
CA ARG A 78 -1.04 3.38 4.86
C ARG A 78 -2.53 3.50 4.59
N PRO A 79 -3.39 3.29 5.59
CA PRO A 79 -4.77 3.70 5.50
C PRO A 79 -4.85 5.23 5.43
N GLY A 80 -5.54 5.73 4.41
CA GLY A 80 -5.99 7.11 4.29
C GLY A 80 -7.00 7.41 5.39
N ARG A 81 -6.83 8.58 6.04
CA ARG A 81 -7.69 9.05 7.14
C ARG A 81 -7.81 8.09 8.34
N SER A 82 -6.67 7.67 8.86
CA SER A 82 -6.55 6.83 10.07
C SER A 82 -6.32 7.63 11.36
N GLY A 83 -6.60 8.94 11.36
CA GLY A 83 -6.49 9.76 12.56
C GLY A 83 -7.71 9.60 13.48
N VAL A 84 -7.50 9.67 14.80
CA VAL A 84 -8.58 9.65 15.83
C VAL A 84 -9.67 10.71 15.57
N VAL A 85 -9.32 11.79 14.87
CA VAL A 85 -10.22 12.87 14.48
C VAL A 85 -11.08 12.51 13.26
N ASP A 86 -10.59 11.66 12.36
CA ASP A 86 -11.29 11.27 11.12
C ASP A 86 -12.50 10.38 11.42
N GLU A 87 -12.38 9.47 12.41
CA GLU A 87 -13.48 8.65 12.93
C GLU A 87 -14.65 9.50 13.47
N LEU A 88 -14.33 10.64 14.10
CA LEU A 88 -15.32 11.54 14.70
C LEU A 88 -16.03 12.43 13.69
N THR A 89 -15.38 12.74 12.56
CA THR A 89 -15.83 13.81 11.65
C THR A 89 -16.40 13.30 10.33
N THR A 90 -16.09 12.07 9.92
CA THR A 90 -16.43 11.58 8.57
C THR A 90 -17.38 10.38 8.55
N GLY A 91 -17.69 9.78 9.72
CA GLY A 91 -18.55 8.60 9.82
C GLY A 91 -17.85 7.29 9.43
N ASN A 92 -18.64 6.23 9.23
CA ASN A 92 -18.19 4.85 9.02
C ASN A 92 -17.72 4.58 7.57
N LEU A 93 -16.92 5.48 6.99
CA LEU A 93 -16.29 5.23 5.69
C LEU A 93 -15.16 4.22 5.89
N LEU A 94 -15.18 3.12 5.14
CA LEU A 94 -14.05 2.19 5.11
C LEU A 94 -12.79 2.95 4.67
N PRO A 95 -11.65 2.75 5.34
CA PRO A 95 -10.42 3.44 4.98
C PRO A 95 -9.97 2.99 3.59
N TRP A 96 -9.72 3.94 2.68
CA TRP A 96 -8.95 3.65 1.48
C TRP A 96 -7.47 3.54 1.83
N TRP A 97 -6.68 2.89 0.99
CA TRP A 97 -5.28 2.61 1.21
C TRP A 97 -4.42 3.42 0.23
N GLU A 98 -3.49 4.22 0.75
CA GLU A 98 -2.55 4.99 -0.05
C GLU A 98 -1.26 4.20 -0.25
N LEU A 99 -0.81 4.09 -1.50
CA LEU A 99 0.47 3.51 -1.88
C LEU A 99 1.46 4.63 -2.17
N LEU A 100 2.43 4.79 -1.29
CA LEU A 100 3.48 5.80 -1.37
C LEU A 100 4.78 5.15 -1.85
N VAL A 101 5.45 5.76 -2.82
CA VAL A 101 6.73 5.28 -3.39
C VAL A 101 7.72 6.44 -3.46
N PRO A 102 9.03 6.20 -3.59
CA PRO A 102 9.98 7.26 -3.86
C PRO A 102 9.55 8.10 -5.06
N ASP A 103 9.69 9.43 -4.96
CA ASP A 103 9.34 10.37 -6.03
C ASP A 103 9.96 10.02 -7.39
N THR A 104 11.18 9.48 -7.39
CA THR A 104 11.87 8.98 -8.58
C THR A 104 11.15 7.83 -9.29
N GLU A 105 10.34 7.05 -8.58
CA GLU A 105 9.62 5.88 -9.10
C GLU A 105 8.12 6.15 -9.30
N GLN A 106 7.62 7.34 -8.94
CA GLN A 106 6.17 7.64 -8.93
C GLN A 106 5.49 7.33 -10.26
N VAL A 107 6.04 7.80 -11.37
CA VAL A 107 5.44 7.63 -12.70
C VAL A 107 5.41 6.16 -13.09
N ARG A 108 6.51 5.44 -12.86
CA ARG A 108 6.61 4.02 -13.19
C ARG A 108 5.65 3.18 -12.35
N ALA A 109 5.59 3.44 -11.04
CA ALA A 109 4.66 2.79 -10.15
C ALA A 109 3.21 3.06 -10.56
N ALA A 110 2.85 4.31 -10.85
CA ALA A 110 1.49 4.67 -11.25
C ALA A 110 1.05 3.95 -12.54
N LEU A 111 1.95 3.75 -13.51
CA LEU A 111 1.64 3.02 -14.73
C LEU A 111 1.38 1.53 -14.46
N LEU A 112 2.21 0.88 -13.64
CA LEU A 112 2.02 -0.53 -13.26
C LEU A 112 0.69 -0.74 -12.54
N LEU A 113 0.34 0.16 -11.62
CA LEU A 113 -0.92 0.10 -10.89
C LEU A 113 -2.14 0.30 -11.82
N GLU A 114 -2.03 1.15 -12.82
CA GLU A 114 -3.11 1.36 -13.79
C GLU A 114 -3.26 0.16 -14.74
N GLU A 115 -2.16 -0.44 -15.17
CA GLU A 115 -2.16 -1.66 -15.97
C GLU A 115 -2.85 -2.81 -15.20
N GLU A 116 -2.51 -3.01 -13.94
CA GLU A 116 -3.12 -4.04 -13.10
C GLU A 116 -4.63 -3.81 -12.90
N LYS A 117 -5.05 -2.55 -12.71
CA LYS A 117 -6.48 -2.19 -12.64
C LYS A 117 -7.23 -2.57 -13.90
N LEU A 118 -6.62 -2.36 -15.06
CA LEU A 118 -7.22 -2.72 -16.35
C LEU A 118 -7.31 -4.24 -16.50
N GLN A 119 -6.25 -4.99 -16.14
CA GLN A 119 -6.27 -6.45 -16.19
C GLN A 119 -7.35 -7.04 -15.28
N THR A 120 -7.43 -6.58 -14.03
CA THR A 120 -8.45 -7.02 -13.07
C THR A 120 -9.87 -6.81 -13.60
N ARG A 121 -10.13 -5.67 -14.28
CA ARG A 121 -11.45 -5.40 -14.89
C ARG A 121 -11.75 -6.36 -16.04
N VAL A 122 -10.77 -6.60 -16.92
CA VAL A 122 -10.95 -7.52 -18.06
C VAL A 122 -11.24 -8.94 -17.58
N TYR A 123 -10.49 -9.45 -16.61
CA TYR A 123 -10.73 -10.78 -16.04
C TYR A 123 -12.10 -10.87 -15.34
N GLY A 124 -12.53 -9.79 -14.67
CA GLY A 124 -13.87 -9.71 -14.09
C GLY A 124 -14.99 -9.80 -15.14
N ASP A 125 -14.85 -9.07 -16.24
CA ASP A 125 -15.83 -9.08 -17.33
C ASP A 125 -15.88 -10.42 -18.08
N GLU A 126 -14.72 -11.09 -18.24
CA GLU A 126 -14.64 -12.44 -18.80
C GLU A 126 -15.28 -13.49 -17.88
N ALA A 127 -15.00 -13.43 -16.58
CA ALA A 127 -15.62 -14.31 -15.60
C ALA A 127 -17.14 -14.12 -15.53
N GLY A 128 -17.61 -12.87 -15.62
CA GLY A 128 -19.04 -12.55 -15.67
C GLY A 128 -19.73 -13.17 -16.89
N ARG A 129 -19.15 -13.03 -18.08
CA ARG A 129 -19.69 -13.65 -19.31
C ARG A 129 -19.73 -15.17 -19.23
N ALA A 130 -18.68 -15.80 -18.71
CA ALA A 130 -18.65 -17.25 -18.55
C ALA A 130 -19.74 -17.75 -17.59
N ALA A 131 -19.98 -17.04 -16.48
CA ALA A 131 -21.04 -17.37 -15.53
C ALA A 131 -22.45 -17.19 -16.14
N GLU A 132 -22.68 -16.14 -16.92
CA GLU A 132 -23.95 -15.93 -17.62
C GLU A 132 -24.22 -17.03 -18.67
N GLU A 133 -23.20 -17.47 -19.39
CA GLU A 133 -23.30 -18.56 -20.36
C GLU A 133 -23.65 -19.89 -19.67
N GLU A 134 -23.04 -20.20 -18.53
CA GLU A 134 -23.34 -21.39 -17.74
C GLU A 134 -24.80 -21.39 -17.24
N GLU A 135 -25.28 -20.28 -16.68
CA GLU A 135 -26.67 -20.15 -16.23
C GLU A 135 -27.67 -20.31 -17.39
N LEU A 136 -27.37 -19.78 -18.58
CA LEU A 136 -28.21 -19.95 -19.77
C LEU A 136 -28.25 -21.40 -20.25
N GLU A 137 -27.14 -22.13 -20.19
CA GLU A 137 -27.08 -23.55 -20.51
C GLU A 137 -27.88 -24.38 -19.48
N ASP A 138 -27.76 -24.05 -18.20
CA ASP A 138 -28.50 -24.66 -17.10
C ASP A 138 -30.02 -24.41 -17.21
N GLU A 139 -30.43 -23.19 -17.53
CA GLU A 139 -31.83 -22.83 -17.79
C GLU A 139 -32.40 -23.60 -18.99
N ARG A 140 -31.63 -23.68 -20.09
CA ARG A 140 -32.03 -24.47 -21.27
C ARG A 140 -32.13 -25.95 -20.97
N ALA A 141 -31.21 -26.51 -20.19
CA ALA A 141 -31.25 -27.91 -19.77
C ALA A 141 -32.48 -28.19 -18.89
N ARG A 142 -32.80 -27.28 -17.94
CA ARG A 142 -34.00 -27.38 -17.11
C ARG A 142 -35.28 -27.27 -17.94
N GLN A 143 -35.37 -26.33 -18.89
CA GLN A 143 -36.52 -26.20 -19.79
C GLN A 143 -36.71 -27.43 -20.69
N ALA A 144 -35.63 -27.95 -21.30
CA ALA A 144 -35.70 -29.16 -22.11
C ALA A 144 -36.12 -30.41 -21.30
N SER A 145 -35.73 -30.48 -20.02
CA SER A 145 -36.19 -31.55 -19.12
C SER A 145 -37.69 -31.43 -18.78
N ALA A 146 -38.19 -30.20 -18.61
CA ALA A 146 -39.60 -29.92 -18.34
C ALA A 146 -40.49 -30.22 -19.56
N ASP A 147 -40.04 -29.86 -20.78
CA ASP A 147 -40.78 -30.12 -22.01
C ASP A 147 -40.87 -31.63 -22.33
N ASN A 148 -39.80 -32.40 -22.06
CA ASN A 148 -39.80 -33.85 -22.25
C ASN A 148 -40.61 -34.63 -21.20
N SER A 149 -41.02 -33.98 -20.10
CA SER A 149 -41.84 -34.60 -19.05
C SER A 149 -43.32 -34.19 -19.11
N ALA A 150 -43.72 -33.37 -20.11
CA ALA A 150 -45.11 -33.04 -20.37
C ALA A 150 -45.86 -34.24 -20.99
N PRO A 151 -46.93 -34.76 -20.37
CA PRO A 151 -47.70 -35.87 -20.93
C PRO A 151 -48.43 -35.45 -22.21
N PRO A 152 -48.61 -36.36 -23.20
CA PRO A 152 -49.29 -36.03 -24.45
C PRO A 152 -50.73 -35.57 -24.16
N ALA A 153 -51.10 -34.43 -24.72
CA ALA A 153 -52.47 -33.94 -24.69
C ALA A 153 -53.36 -34.92 -25.48
N TYR A 154 -54.26 -35.59 -24.76
CA TYR A 154 -55.33 -36.42 -25.32
C TYR A 154 -56.57 -35.58 -25.64
#